data_AF-A0A833E8W2-F1
#
_entry.id   AF-A0A833E8W2-F1
#
_cell.length_a   1.000
_cell.length_b   1.000
_cell.length_c   1.000
_cell.angle_alpha   90.00
_cell.angle_beta   90.00
_cell.angle_gamma   90.00
#
_symmetry.space_group_name_H-M   'P 1'
#
loop_
_entity.id
_entity.type
_entity.pdbx_description
1 polymer ?
#
loop_
_entity_poly.entity_id
_entity_poly.type
_entity_poly.pdbx_seq_one_letter_code
_entity_poly.pdbx_strand_id
1 'polypeptide(L)'
;MAAVSNLTDETDTVQQYNLIIVFKEPVSSDVWHVSIALEGHDSNINCSGLLGPNVYYLQTRSVSRDLIVVPIYYVLDKVCPQIISEIQILASSSGNKTLLITIHVPDNYMVRSSMDWRSYGPAGGPYRVDPESFARYYIFDGIVVANRRIYDINDYIEENVTVIIQRNIPENIVKYAVESLLIVRSTLTKWLGPSPRSPRILVIVGPEEHSFLPPNIAHSMGSIVYMKLSSHTEDILPWLVHTAAHETSHGWFNHGMLYGDFSFQEAAAEFLAMKALHDNNPRLYRLAVNYLNDMLDVNEQYSVWMRVNAALWYAGIQACDRDVYIDTVRRLYNLSITTGLKDSISLLDVIKMMVEELQSPCGETLEALVGRVLIAASTRSSTWPLIDISSLSVNLRTMTNLTGCPSRDLVNYTVQQHGKLNVTTGTEKREFPENSVARHGKSYIHINESRIKQIAIKDINSSGYYGNVRLIADRYEQILWFLIGLGFGVIFSIVIVSKRYI
;
A
#
# COMPACT_ATOMS: atom_id res chain seq x y z
N MET A 1 -25.23 -8.94 -67.46
CA MET A 1 -24.47 -7.71 -67.13
C MET A 1 -24.06 -7.84 -65.68
N ALA A 2 -22.77 -7.96 -65.44
CA ALA A 2 -22.20 -8.13 -64.11
C ALA A 2 -22.08 -6.78 -63.39
N ALA A 3 -22.20 -6.90 -62.06
CA ALA A 3 -21.96 -5.97 -60.96
C ALA A 3 -21.13 -4.70 -61.22
N VAL A 4 -21.54 -3.61 -60.57
CA VAL A 4 -20.64 -2.80 -59.71
C VAL A 4 -21.50 -2.27 -58.55
N SER A 5 -21.48 -2.96 -57.40
CA SER A 5 -21.84 -2.32 -56.14
C SER A 5 -20.62 -1.50 -55.72
N ASN A 6 -20.76 -0.16 -55.71
CA ASN A 6 -19.80 0.70 -55.05
C ASN A 6 -19.92 0.48 -53.53
N LEU A 7 -19.21 -0.54 -53.04
CA LEU A 7 -18.67 -0.52 -51.69
C LEU A 7 -17.59 0.56 -51.71
N THR A 8 -17.97 1.79 -51.39
CA THR A 8 -17.00 2.73 -50.85
C THR A 8 -16.55 2.13 -49.53
N ASP A 9 -15.36 1.51 -49.54
CA ASP A 9 -14.53 1.39 -48.36
C ASP A 9 -14.43 2.80 -47.75
N GLU A 10 -15.23 3.08 -46.73
CA GLU A 10 -14.82 4.04 -45.71
C GLU A 10 -13.58 3.43 -45.09
N THR A 11 -12.42 3.77 -45.65
CA THR A 11 -11.15 3.57 -44.97
C THR A 11 -11.31 4.23 -43.61
N ASP A 12 -11.39 3.42 -42.55
CA ASP A 12 -11.28 3.82 -41.15
C ASP A 12 -9.99 4.66 -41.01
N THR A 13 -10.12 5.97 -41.23
CA THR A 13 -8.99 6.89 -41.13
C THR A 13 -8.68 7.01 -39.65
N VAL A 14 -7.57 6.43 -39.23
CA VAL A 14 -7.11 6.51 -37.85
C VAL A 14 -6.90 7.98 -37.51
N GLN A 15 -7.71 8.51 -36.60
CA GLN A 15 -7.58 9.88 -36.12
C GLN A 15 -6.41 9.95 -35.14
N GLN A 16 -5.38 10.71 -35.48
CA GLN A 16 -4.20 10.87 -34.63
C GLN A 16 -4.29 12.17 -33.80
N TYR A 17 -4.03 12.03 -32.50
CA TYR A 17 -3.83 13.12 -31.55
C TYR A 17 -2.41 13.07 -31.02
N ASN A 18 -1.79 14.22 -30.77
CA ASN A 18 -0.43 14.35 -30.27
C ASN A 18 -0.45 15.05 -28.91
N LEU A 19 -0.06 14.34 -27.85
CA LEU A 19 0.20 14.91 -26.53
C LEU A 19 1.69 15.22 -26.41
N ILE A 20 2.05 16.49 -26.39
CA ILE A 20 3.42 16.96 -26.35
C ILE A 20 3.69 17.58 -24.98
N ILE A 21 4.63 17.03 -24.23
CA ILE A 21 5.06 17.53 -22.92
C ILE A 21 6.49 18.05 -23.06
N VAL A 22 6.71 19.33 -22.80
CA VAL A 22 8.03 19.97 -22.93
C VAL A 22 8.49 20.48 -21.58
N PHE A 23 9.52 19.84 -21.01
CA PHE A 23 10.27 20.35 -19.88
C PHE A 23 11.34 21.32 -20.41
N LYS A 24 11.24 22.60 -20.03
CA LYS A 24 12.25 23.62 -20.33
C LYS A 24 13.26 23.71 -19.19
N GLU A 25 14.28 24.54 -19.29
CA GLU A 25 15.27 24.67 -18.22
C GLU A 25 14.65 25.01 -16.84
N PRO A 26 15.28 24.54 -15.74
CA PRO A 26 14.83 24.82 -14.39
C PRO A 26 14.86 26.34 -14.10
N VAL A 27 13.76 26.86 -13.58
CA VAL A 27 13.60 28.27 -13.19
C VAL A 27 14.31 28.55 -11.86
N SER A 28 14.34 27.55 -10.97
CA SER A 28 15.05 27.58 -9.69
C SER A 28 15.58 26.18 -9.32
N SER A 29 16.08 26.00 -8.10
CA SER A 29 16.55 24.70 -7.60
C SER A 29 15.49 23.61 -7.63
N ASP A 30 14.20 23.94 -7.55
CA ASP A 30 13.12 22.96 -7.35
C ASP A 30 11.90 23.25 -8.24
N VAL A 31 12.02 24.14 -9.21
CA VAL A 31 10.90 24.56 -10.07
C VAL A 31 11.33 24.55 -11.54
N TRP A 32 10.47 23.97 -12.37
CA TRP A 32 10.64 23.81 -13.80
C TRP A 32 9.53 24.52 -14.57
N HIS A 33 9.87 25.12 -15.70
CA HIS A 33 8.86 25.55 -16.65
C HIS A 33 8.46 24.39 -17.55
N VAL A 34 7.17 24.09 -17.63
CA VAL A 34 6.63 23.01 -18.45
C VAL A 34 5.56 23.56 -19.40
N SER A 35 5.62 23.16 -20.66
CA SER A 35 4.58 23.43 -21.66
C SER A 35 3.94 22.12 -22.08
N ILE A 36 2.61 22.09 -22.21
CA ILE A 36 1.87 20.90 -22.63
C ILE A 36 0.90 21.29 -23.74
N ALA A 37 0.93 20.54 -24.84
CA ALA A 37 0.00 20.70 -25.95
C ALA A 37 -0.71 19.37 -26.25
N LEU A 38 -1.99 19.46 -26.61
CA LEU A 38 -2.76 18.38 -27.22
C LEU A 38 -3.27 18.88 -28.58
N GLU A 39 -2.77 18.28 -29.64
CA GLU A 39 -3.05 18.66 -31.02
C GLU A 39 -3.68 17.49 -31.78
N GLY A 40 -4.77 17.70 -32.49
CA GLY A 40 -5.43 16.66 -33.28
C GLY A 40 -6.56 17.21 -34.15
N HIS A 41 -7.34 16.32 -34.76
CA HIS A 41 -8.40 16.67 -35.73
C HIS A 41 -9.30 17.82 -35.27
N ASP A 42 -9.75 17.77 -34.00
CA ASP A 42 -10.67 18.77 -33.41
C ASP A 42 -10.19 19.33 -32.06
N SER A 43 -8.95 19.04 -31.67
CA SER A 43 -8.39 19.43 -30.37
C SER A 43 -7.14 20.27 -30.57
N ASN A 44 -7.13 21.46 -29.97
CA ASN A 44 -5.96 22.33 -29.93
C ASN A 44 -5.90 23.02 -28.57
N ILE A 45 -5.32 22.32 -27.61
CA ILE A 45 -5.11 22.80 -26.25
C ILE A 45 -3.62 23.06 -26.08
N ASN A 46 -3.26 24.24 -25.58
CA ASN A 46 -1.88 24.58 -25.27
C ASN A 46 -1.83 25.33 -23.93
N CYS A 47 -1.09 24.78 -22.98
CA CYS A 47 -0.87 25.34 -21.67
C CYS A 47 0.62 25.48 -21.39
N SER A 48 0.97 26.44 -20.53
CA SER A 48 2.31 26.55 -19.96
C SER A 48 2.20 26.92 -18.49
N GLY A 49 3.08 26.36 -17.67
CA GLY A 49 3.03 26.54 -16.22
C GLY A 49 4.33 26.13 -15.55
N LEU A 50 4.29 26.17 -14.21
CA LEU A 50 5.42 25.79 -13.37
C LEU A 50 5.14 24.44 -12.71
N LEU A 51 6.12 23.55 -12.75
CA LEU A 51 6.13 22.28 -12.04
C LEU A 51 7.13 22.37 -10.90
N GLY A 52 6.68 22.09 -9.67
CA GLY A 52 7.53 22.08 -8.49
C GLY A 52 6.95 21.14 -7.42
N PRO A 53 7.62 21.03 -6.27
CA PRO A 53 7.14 20.18 -5.19
C PRO A 53 5.86 20.72 -4.57
N ASN A 54 4.90 19.83 -4.33
CA ASN A 54 3.76 20.13 -3.48
C ASN A 54 4.05 19.63 -2.07
N VAL A 55 4.17 20.56 -1.13
CA VAL A 55 4.52 20.27 0.27
C VAL A 55 3.55 19.30 0.94
N TYR A 56 2.33 19.13 0.45
CA TYR A 56 1.35 18.20 1.03
C TYR A 56 1.47 16.76 0.51
N TYR A 57 2.20 16.52 -0.58
CA TYR A 57 2.28 15.20 -1.22
C TYR A 57 3.72 14.76 -1.38
N LEU A 58 4.11 13.74 -0.61
CA LEU A 58 5.48 13.21 -0.55
C LEU A 58 6.04 12.89 -1.95
N GLN A 59 5.22 12.27 -2.80
CA GLN A 59 5.57 11.86 -4.16
C GLN A 59 6.05 13.07 -4.99
N THR A 60 5.42 14.23 -4.80
CA THR A 60 5.77 15.40 -5.62
C THR A 60 7.03 16.10 -5.14
N ARG A 61 7.57 15.74 -3.97
CA ARG A 61 8.77 16.36 -3.39
C ARG A 61 10.08 15.92 -4.06
N SER A 62 10.01 14.95 -4.98
CA SER A 62 11.12 14.47 -5.81
C SER A 62 11.30 15.31 -7.09
N VAL A 63 11.06 16.62 -6.99
CA VAL A 63 11.33 17.59 -8.07
C VAL A 63 12.48 18.48 -7.61
N SER A 64 13.59 18.45 -8.35
CA SER A 64 14.76 19.30 -8.18
C SER A 64 15.27 19.74 -9.56
N ARG A 65 16.32 20.56 -9.57
CA ARG A 65 17.05 21.00 -10.76
C ARG A 65 17.61 19.84 -11.56
N ASP A 66 18.08 18.81 -10.89
CA ASP A 66 18.85 17.75 -11.54
C ASP A 66 18.04 16.46 -11.72
N LEU A 67 16.89 16.36 -11.05
CA LEU A 67 16.02 15.19 -11.10
C LEU A 67 14.54 15.57 -10.91
N ILE A 68 13.67 15.04 -11.76
CA ILE A 68 12.22 15.06 -11.59
C ILE A 68 11.76 13.61 -11.56
N VAL A 69 11.04 13.21 -10.51
CA VAL A 69 10.37 11.90 -10.41
C VAL A 69 8.93 12.14 -9.99
N VAL A 70 8.00 12.05 -10.94
CA VAL A 70 6.58 12.35 -10.66
C VAL A 70 5.62 11.50 -11.51
N PRO A 71 4.38 11.26 -11.05
CA PRO A 71 3.32 10.71 -11.90
C PRO A 71 2.99 11.63 -13.09
N ILE A 72 2.66 11.05 -14.25
CA ILE A 72 2.16 11.79 -15.42
C ILE A 72 0.93 12.61 -15.05
N TYR A 73 0.01 12.02 -14.29
CA TYR A 73 -1.17 12.71 -13.77
C TYR A 73 -0.82 14.04 -13.07
N TYR A 74 0.24 14.07 -12.25
CA TYR A 74 0.64 15.29 -11.54
C TYR A 74 1.11 16.38 -12.51
N VAL A 75 1.86 16.01 -13.55
CA VAL A 75 2.32 16.95 -14.59
C VAL A 75 1.12 17.54 -15.33
N LEU A 76 0.17 16.69 -15.75
CA LEU A 76 -1.03 17.12 -16.46
C LEU A 76 -1.94 17.99 -15.57
N ASP A 77 -2.24 17.54 -14.35
CA ASP A 77 -3.13 18.25 -13.41
C ASP A 77 -2.59 19.63 -13.03
N LYS A 78 -1.27 19.74 -12.81
CA LYS A 78 -0.65 21.01 -12.41
C LYS A 78 -0.48 22.01 -13.54
N VAL A 79 -0.17 21.55 -14.75
CA VAL A 79 0.19 22.45 -15.84
C VAL A 79 -0.98 22.67 -16.80
N CYS A 80 -1.79 21.65 -17.07
CA CYS A 80 -2.86 21.71 -18.05
C CYS A 80 -4.00 20.71 -17.73
N PRO A 81 -4.77 20.93 -16.65
CA PRO A 81 -5.80 20.00 -16.21
C PRO A 81 -6.90 19.76 -17.27
N GLN A 82 -7.10 20.71 -18.20
CA GLN A 82 -8.03 20.59 -19.32
C GLN A 82 -7.72 19.38 -20.22
N ILE A 83 -6.44 19.00 -20.37
CA ILE A 83 -6.03 17.83 -21.17
C ILE A 83 -6.58 16.54 -20.57
N ILE A 84 -6.70 16.44 -19.25
CA ILE A 84 -7.24 15.23 -18.60
C ILE A 84 -8.71 15.04 -19.01
N SER A 85 -9.51 16.10 -18.96
CA SER A 85 -10.92 16.06 -19.37
C SER A 85 -11.05 15.74 -20.87
N GLU A 86 -10.23 16.34 -21.71
CA GLU A 86 -10.24 16.09 -23.15
C GLU A 86 -9.89 14.64 -23.48
N ILE A 87 -8.85 14.07 -22.85
CA ILE A 87 -8.46 12.67 -23.03
C ILE A 87 -9.57 11.72 -22.58
N GLN A 88 -10.30 12.04 -21.51
CA GLN A 88 -11.45 11.22 -21.06
C GLN A 88 -12.59 11.25 -22.08
N ILE A 89 -12.85 12.40 -22.72
CA ILE A 89 -13.84 12.53 -23.79
C ILE A 89 -13.38 11.69 -25.00
N LEU A 90 -12.11 11.80 -25.40
CA LEU A 90 -11.54 11.02 -26.49
C LEU A 90 -11.63 9.51 -26.22
N ALA A 91 -11.28 9.07 -25.01
CA ALA A 91 -11.38 7.67 -24.57
C ALA A 91 -12.82 7.12 -24.62
N SER A 92 -13.83 7.97 -24.41
CA SER A 92 -15.24 7.56 -24.39
C SER A 92 -15.92 7.66 -25.76
N SER A 93 -15.22 8.17 -26.77
CA SER A 93 -15.80 8.48 -28.08
C SER A 93 -15.54 7.36 -29.10
N SER A 94 -16.53 7.07 -29.95
CA SER A 94 -16.44 6.05 -31.01
C SER A 94 -15.42 6.41 -32.09
N GLY A 95 -14.82 5.39 -32.71
CA GLY A 95 -13.88 5.53 -33.84
C GLY A 95 -12.43 5.19 -33.47
N ASN A 96 -11.64 4.82 -34.47
CA ASN A 96 -10.26 4.40 -34.28
C ASN A 96 -9.34 5.61 -34.06
N LYS A 97 -8.89 5.82 -32.83
CA LYS A 97 -8.06 6.97 -32.42
C LYS A 97 -6.72 6.49 -31.88
N THR A 98 -5.67 7.22 -32.17
CA THR A 98 -4.33 7.00 -31.60
C THR A 98 -3.84 8.27 -30.93
N LEU A 99 -3.29 8.13 -29.73
CA LEU A 99 -2.58 9.18 -29.01
C LEU A 99 -1.06 8.94 -29.14
N LEU A 100 -0.36 9.89 -29.75
CA LEU A 100 1.10 9.93 -29.80
C LEU A 100 1.61 10.85 -28.69
N ILE A 101 2.31 10.28 -27.71
CA ILE A 101 2.84 11.02 -26.57
C ILE A 101 4.33 11.27 -26.79
N THR A 102 4.74 12.53 -26.79
CA THR A 102 6.15 12.93 -26.93
C THR A 102 6.59 13.76 -25.73
N ILE A 103 7.75 13.43 -25.17
CA ILE A 103 8.31 14.17 -24.04
C ILE A 103 9.64 14.79 -24.48
N HIS A 104 9.74 16.11 -24.40
CA HIS A 104 10.94 16.87 -24.70
C HIS A 104 11.60 17.36 -23.42
N VAL A 105 12.92 17.25 -23.35
CA VAL A 105 13.77 17.70 -22.24
C VAL A 105 14.99 18.43 -22.82
N PRO A 106 15.70 19.27 -22.05
CA PRO A 106 16.91 19.95 -22.54
C PRO A 106 18.03 18.93 -22.85
N ASP A 107 18.98 19.29 -23.72
CA ASP A 107 19.99 18.37 -24.28
C ASP A 107 20.85 17.63 -23.23
N ASN A 108 21.10 18.27 -22.09
CA ASN A 108 21.87 17.68 -20.99
C ASN A 108 21.03 16.78 -20.06
N TYR A 109 19.74 16.61 -20.36
CA TYR A 109 18.83 15.74 -19.62
C TYR A 109 18.44 14.51 -20.43
N MET A 110 17.95 13.52 -19.71
CA MET A 110 17.36 12.30 -20.24
C MET A 110 15.91 12.21 -19.76
N VAL A 111 15.09 11.46 -20.47
CA VAL A 111 13.74 11.11 -20.02
C VAL A 111 13.55 9.60 -20.03
N ARG A 112 12.86 9.10 -19.01
CA ARG A 112 12.35 7.74 -18.91
C ARG A 112 10.91 7.80 -18.45
N SER A 113 10.13 6.82 -18.86
CA SER A 113 8.74 6.68 -18.42
C SER A 113 8.45 5.22 -18.14
N SER A 114 7.57 4.94 -17.21
CA SER A 114 7.07 3.58 -17.06
C SER A 114 6.38 3.04 -18.32
N MET A 115 5.94 3.93 -19.22
CA MET A 115 5.42 3.60 -20.54
C MET A 115 6.46 2.91 -21.44
N ASP A 116 7.76 3.07 -21.18
CA ASP A 116 8.86 2.39 -21.88
C ASP A 116 8.65 0.86 -21.92
N TRP A 117 8.02 0.33 -20.87
CA TRP A 117 7.88 -1.10 -20.64
C TRP A 117 6.47 -1.64 -20.93
N ARG A 118 5.60 -0.81 -21.51
CA ARG A 118 4.25 -1.19 -21.95
C ARG A 118 4.18 -1.51 -23.45
N SER A 119 5.32 -1.59 -24.13
CA SER A 119 5.39 -1.76 -25.59
C SER A 119 4.70 -0.64 -26.38
N TYR A 120 4.55 0.55 -25.78
CA TYR A 120 3.98 1.72 -26.46
C TYR A 120 4.99 2.45 -27.35
N GLY A 121 6.29 2.24 -27.15
CA GLY A 121 7.34 2.90 -27.92
C GLY A 121 8.72 2.54 -27.41
N PRO A 122 9.79 3.15 -27.98
CA PRO A 122 11.14 3.03 -27.45
C PRO A 122 11.28 3.75 -26.11
N ALA A 123 12.36 3.46 -25.38
CA ALA A 123 12.66 4.12 -24.12
C ALA A 123 12.82 5.64 -24.28
N GLY A 124 12.06 6.42 -23.50
CA GLY A 124 12.00 7.88 -23.61
C GLY A 124 11.00 8.40 -24.66
N GLY A 125 10.34 7.51 -25.41
CA GLY A 125 9.31 7.84 -26.38
C GLY A 125 9.84 8.20 -27.78
N PRO A 126 8.95 8.57 -28.71
CA PRO A 126 7.52 8.80 -28.52
C PRO A 126 6.72 7.50 -28.30
N TYR A 127 5.60 7.59 -27.60
CA TYR A 127 4.72 6.46 -27.26
C TYR A 127 3.42 6.53 -28.07
N ARG A 128 3.02 5.43 -28.69
CA ARG A 128 1.73 5.27 -29.36
C ARG A 128 0.82 4.43 -28.49
N VAL A 129 -0.31 5.01 -28.09
CA VAL A 129 -1.29 4.37 -27.21
C VAL A 129 -2.70 4.78 -27.64
N ASP A 130 -3.68 3.92 -27.49
CA ASP A 130 -5.07 4.31 -27.66
C ASP A 130 -5.53 5.21 -26.49
N PRO A 131 -6.41 6.22 -26.73
CA PRO A 131 -6.85 7.13 -25.67
C PRO A 131 -7.50 6.42 -24.46
N GLU A 132 -8.19 5.30 -24.68
CA GLU A 132 -8.82 4.51 -23.60
C GLU A 132 -7.77 3.91 -22.64
N SER A 133 -6.75 3.24 -23.19
CA SER A 133 -5.63 2.72 -22.41
C SER A 133 -4.88 3.83 -21.67
N PHE A 134 -4.62 4.97 -22.34
CA PHE A 134 -3.96 6.08 -21.66
C PHE A 134 -4.81 6.63 -20.52
N ALA A 135 -6.10 6.89 -20.74
CA ALA A 135 -7.02 7.38 -19.71
C ALA A 135 -7.13 6.41 -18.51
N ARG A 136 -6.96 5.10 -18.75
CA ARG A 136 -6.95 4.08 -17.70
C ARG A 136 -5.65 4.05 -16.89
N TYR A 137 -4.51 4.31 -17.52
CA TYR A 137 -3.20 4.01 -16.92
C TYR A 137 -2.31 5.23 -16.60
N TYR A 138 -2.60 6.42 -17.11
CA TYR A 138 -1.75 7.61 -16.91
C TYR A 138 -1.54 8.01 -15.44
N ILE A 139 -2.47 7.65 -14.54
CA ILE A 139 -2.34 7.83 -13.09
C ILE A 139 -1.29 6.91 -12.45
N PHE A 140 -0.92 5.83 -13.13
CA PHE A 140 0.07 4.83 -12.71
C PHE A 140 1.39 4.96 -13.44
N ASP A 141 1.40 5.78 -14.49
CA ASP A 141 2.60 6.02 -15.25
C ASP A 141 3.35 7.20 -14.67
N GLY A 142 4.66 7.05 -14.54
CA GLY A 142 5.54 8.07 -13.99
C GLY A 142 6.56 8.52 -15.02
N ILE A 143 7.01 9.77 -14.90
CA ILE A 143 8.07 10.36 -15.70
C ILE A 143 9.28 10.59 -14.80
N VAL A 144 10.46 10.22 -15.32
CA VAL A 144 11.74 10.64 -14.77
C VAL A 144 12.47 11.53 -15.76
N VAL A 145 12.83 12.73 -15.34
CA VAL A 145 13.76 13.61 -16.08
C VAL A 145 15.02 13.76 -15.24
N ALA A 146 16.18 13.39 -15.78
CA ALA A 146 17.43 13.36 -15.00
C ALA A 146 18.59 14.01 -15.75
N ASN A 147 19.45 14.73 -15.02
CA ASN A 147 20.63 15.38 -15.58
C ASN A 147 21.72 14.34 -15.88
N ARG A 148 22.12 14.21 -17.16
CA ARG A 148 23.12 13.25 -17.66
C ARG A 148 24.52 13.43 -17.07
N ARG A 149 24.79 14.56 -16.42
CA ARG A 149 26.08 14.81 -15.77
C ARG A 149 26.16 14.21 -14.37
N ILE A 150 25.02 13.98 -13.73
CA ILE A 150 24.90 13.59 -12.32
C ILE A 150 24.36 12.16 -12.19
N TYR A 151 23.51 11.75 -13.14
CA TYR A 151 22.83 10.46 -13.13
C TYR A 151 23.28 9.56 -14.27
N ASP A 152 23.36 8.27 -13.97
CA ASP A 152 23.50 7.20 -14.96
C ASP A 152 22.18 6.42 -15.10
N ILE A 153 21.98 5.85 -16.30
CA ILE A 153 20.87 4.96 -16.60
C ILE A 153 21.40 3.58 -16.91
N ASN A 154 20.90 2.59 -16.19
CA ASN A 154 21.14 1.19 -16.46
C ASN A 154 19.81 0.52 -16.84
N ASP A 155 19.66 0.19 -18.12
CA ASP A 155 18.47 -0.51 -18.64
C ASP A 155 18.70 -2.03 -18.62
N TYR A 156 17.92 -2.72 -17.80
CA TYR A 156 17.85 -4.17 -17.67
C TYR A 156 16.73 -4.67 -18.60
N ILE A 157 17.08 -4.87 -19.88
CA ILE A 157 16.12 -5.10 -20.97
C ILE A 157 15.34 -6.40 -20.79
N GLU A 158 16.02 -7.50 -20.44
CA GLU A 158 15.38 -8.81 -20.26
C GLU A 158 14.37 -8.78 -19.11
N GLU A 159 14.68 -8.01 -18.08
CA GLU A 159 13.86 -7.84 -16.90
C GLU A 159 12.83 -6.71 -17.04
N ASN A 160 12.87 -5.92 -18.12
CA ASN A 160 12.05 -4.73 -18.27
C ASN A 160 12.11 -3.82 -17.03
N VAL A 161 13.33 -3.40 -16.66
CA VAL A 161 13.60 -2.45 -15.56
C VAL A 161 14.60 -1.40 -16.02
N THR A 162 14.33 -0.14 -15.73
CA THR A 162 15.32 0.93 -15.80
C THR A 162 15.76 1.30 -14.39
N VAL A 163 17.07 1.45 -14.19
CA VAL A 163 17.64 1.97 -12.94
C VAL A 163 18.30 3.30 -13.23
N ILE A 164 17.89 4.34 -12.51
CA ILE A 164 18.46 5.69 -12.57
C ILE A 164 19.16 5.94 -11.24
N ILE A 165 20.48 6.08 -11.27
CA ILE A 165 21.31 6.18 -10.07
C ILE A 165 22.19 7.43 -10.13
N GLN A 166 22.35 8.08 -8.99
CA GLN A 166 23.35 9.14 -8.86
C GLN A 166 24.76 8.55 -8.95
N ARG A 167 25.64 9.16 -9.76
CA ARG A 167 26.99 8.66 -10.11
C ARG A 167 27.93 8.33 -8.96
N ASN A 168 27.72 8.95 -7.81
CA ASN A 168 28.52 8.75 -6.60
C ASN A 168 28.04 7.56 -5.75
N ILE A 169 26.94 6.91 -6.13
CA ILE A 169 26.41 5.73 -5.46
C ILE A 169 27.12 4.48 -6.01
N PRO A 170 27.75 3.65 -5.16
CA PRO A 170 28.43 2.44 -5.62
C PRO A 170 27.47 1.45 -6.31
N GLU A 171 27.78 1.03 -7.53
CA GLU A 171 26.94 0.08 -8.27
C GLU A 171 26.77 -1.28 -7.56
N ASN A 172 27.73 -1.69 -6.74
CA ASN A 172 27.67 -2.94 -6.00
C ASN A 172 26.53 -2.96 -4.98
N ILE A 173 26.18 -1.82 -4.35
CA ILE A 173 25.03 -1.74 -3.43
C ILE A 173 23.71 -1.68 -4.21
N VAL A 174 23.69 -1.00 -5.36
CA VAL A 174 22.50 -0.89 -6.23
C VAL A 174 22.03 -2.26 -6.70
N LYS A 175 22.94 -3.18 -7.02
CA LYS A 175 22.61 -4.54 -7.46
C LYS A 175 21.69 -5.28 -6.48
N TYR A 176 21.85 -5.06 -5.17
CA TYR A 176 20.99 -5.69 -4.16
C TYR A 176 19.55 -5.14 -4.21
N ALA A 177 19.39 -3.83 -4.42
CA ALA A 177 18.07 -3.22 -4.58
C ALA A 177 17.36 -3.74 -5.83
N VAL A 178 18.10 -3.86 -6.94
CA VAL A 178 17.58 -4.42 -8.21
C VAL A 178 17.16 -5.87 -8.01
N GLU A 179 18.02 -6.70 -7.41
CA GLU A 179 17.72 -8.11 -7.12
C GLU A 179 16.46 -8.26 -6.24
N SER A 180 16.35 -7.46 -5.16
CA SER A 180 15.14 -7.40 -4.32
C SER A 180 13.89 -7.07 -5.13
N LEU A 181 13.93 -5.99 -5.92
CA LEU A 181 12.81 -5.55 -6.76
C LEU A 181 12.37 -6.67 -7.71
N LEU A 182 13.32 -7.31 -8.40
CA LEU A 182 13.01 -8.35 -9.37
C LEU A 182 12.35 -9.57 -8.73
N ILE A 183 12.87 -10.03 -7.58
CA ILE A 183 12.32 -11.18 -6.85
C ILE A 183 10.92 -10.88 -6.36
N VAL A 184 10.73 -9.73 -5.71
CA VAL A 184 9.45 -9.36 -5.13
C VAL A 184 8.41 -9.17 -6.23
N ARG A 185 8.74 -8.42 -7.30
CA ARG A 185 7.85 -8.20 -8.45
C ARG A 185 7.44 -9.51 -9.14
N SER A 186 8.40 -10.40 -9.38
CA SER A 186 8.17 -11.73 -9.96
C SER A 186 7.23 -12.58 -9.09
N THR A 187 7.49 -12.59 -7.79
CA THR A 187 6.74 -13.39 -6.82
C THR A 187 5.32 -12.88 -6.65
N LEU A 188 5.14 -11.57 -6.47
CA LEU A 188 3.81 -10.95 -6.40
C LEU A 188 3.02 -11.10 -7.69
N THR A 189 3.67 -11.06 -8.86
CA THR A 189 2.97 -11.34 -10.12
C THR A 189 2.43 -12.78 -10.15
N LYS A 190 3.21 -13.76 -9.66
CA LYS A 190 2.75 -15.15 -9.52
C LYS A 190 1.62 -15.28 -8.49
N TRP A 191 1.70 -14.56 -7.38
CA TRP A 191 0.74 -14.66 -6.27
C TRP A 191 -0.54 -13.86 -6.48
N LEU A 192 -0.49 -12.67 -7.09
CA LEU A 192 -1.61 -11.74 -7.17
C LEU A 192 -2.04 -11.47 -8.61
N GLY A 193 -1.28 -11.94 -9.60
CA GLY A 193 -1.48 -11.60 -11.00
C GLY A 193 -0.70 -10.34 -11.41
N PRO A 194 -0.68 -10.02 -12.72
CA PRO A 194 0.04 -8.86 -13.24
C PRO A 194 -0.55 -7.56 -12.70
N SER A 195 0.31 -6.59 -12.40
CA SER A 195 -0.10 -5.24 -12.02
C SER A 195 0.29 -4.20 -13.06
N PRO A 196 -0.64 -3.29 -13.47
CA PRO A 196 -0.31 -2.14 -14.31
C PRO A 196 0.60 -1.12 -13.59
N ARG A 197 0.85 -1.29 -12.29
CA ARG A 197 1.76 -0.48 -11.47
C ARG A 197 2.99 -1.26 -11.03
N SER A 198 3.17 -2.50 -11.50
CA SER A 198 4.38 -3.26 -11.20
C SER A 198 5.61 -2.40 -11.48
N PRO A 199 6.53 -2.19 -10.52
CA PRO A 199 7.61 -1.25 -10.72
C PRO A 199 8.52 -1.63 -11.88
N ARG A 200 8.83 -0.63 -12.69
CA ARG A 200 9.67 -0.71 -13.88
C ARG A 200 10.80 0.30 -13.86
N ILE A 201 10.72 1.32 -13.01
CA ILE A 201 11.79 2.29 -12.82
C ILE A 201 12.20 2.29 -11.35
N LEU A 202 13.49 2.15 -11.11
CA LEU A 202 14.10 2.32 -9.80
C LEU A 202 14.96 3.58 -9.83
N VAL A 203 14.70 4.53 -8.96
CA VAL A 203 15.48 5.76 -8.82
C VAL A 203 16.17 5.76 -7.46
N ILE A 204 17.50 5.83 -7.46
CA ILE A 204 18.29 5.85 -6.22
C ILE A 204 19.15 7.11 -6.21
N VAL A 205 19.00 7.91 -5.16
CA VAL A 205 19.69 9.19 -4.99
C VAL A 205 20.43 9.25 -3.67
N GLY A 206 21.47 10.07 -3.61
CA GLY A 206 22.25 10.32 -2.41
C GLY A 206 21.54 11.24 -1.40
N PRO A 207 22.10 11.38 -0.19
CA PRO A 207 21.52 12.17 0.91
C PRO A 207 21.32 13.65 0.62
N GLU A 208 22.11 14.23 -0.29
CA GLU A 208 22.06 15.65 -0.64
C GLU A 208 20.95 15.99 -1.64
N GLU A 209 20.41 15.01 -2.34
CA GLU A 209 19.40 15.23 -3.38
C GLU A 209 18.02 15.52 -2.77
N HIS A 210 17.26 16.47 -3.32
CA HIS A 210 15.94 16.91 -2.81
C HIS A 210 15.92 17.30 -1.32
N SER A 211 16.15 18.59 -1.04
CA SER A 211 16.21 19.14 0.32
C SER A 211 14.92 18.97 1.15
N PHE A 212 13.76 18.89 0.49
CA PHE A 212 12.46 18.68 1.14
C PHE A 212 12.19 17.24 1.58
N LEU A 213 13.07 16.31 1.20
CA LEU A 213 12.99 14.91 1.57
C LEU A 213 14.06 14.60 2.62
N PRO A 214 13.69 14.04 3.79
CA PRO A 214 14.69 13.60 4.75
C PRO A 214 15.53 12.46 4.15
N PRO A 215 16.77 12.24 4.62
CA PRO A 215 17.52 11.05 4.26
C PRO A 215 16.83 9.77 4.74
N ASN A 216 17.14 8.62 4.13
CA ASN A 216 16.45 7.33 4.37
C ASN A 216 14.94 7.41 4.16
N ILE A 217 14.53 7.98 3.04
CA ILE A 217 13.13 7.98 2.62
C ILE A 217 12.97 7.29 1.29
N ALA A 218 11.87 6.57 1.16
CA ALA A 218 11.44 6.00 -0.09
C ALA A 218 9.95 6.22 -0.27
N HIS A 219 9.53 6.12 -1.52
CA HIS A 219 8.13 6.03 -1.87
C HIS A 219 7.99 5.47 -3.27
N SER A 220 6.88 4.78 -3.47
CA SER A 220 6.42 4.32 -4.76
C SER A 220 5.36 5.26 -5.31
N MET A 221 5.43 5.49 -6.61
CA MET A 221 4.49 6.33 -7.34
C MET A 221 4.23 5.70 -8.70
N GLY A 222 3.03 5.16 -8.85
CA GLY A 222 2.71 4.35 -10.01
C GLY A 222 3.63 3.13 -10.10
N SER A 223 4.43 3.07 -11.15
CA SER A 223 5.40 2.01 -11.47
C SER A 223 6.85 2.46 -11.30
N ILE A 224 7.07 3.50 -10.49
CA ILE A 224 8.39 3.97 -10.06
C ILE A 224 8.58 3.69 -8.57
N VAL A 225 9.75 3.18 -8.20
CA VAL A 225 10.25 3.16 -6.83
C VAL A 225 11.36 4.22 -6.72
N TYR A 226 11.18 5.17 -5.82
CA TYR A 226 12.18 6.20 -5.51
C TYR A 226 12.76 5.94 -4.13
N MET A 227 14.09 6.02 -4.00
CA MET A 227 14.80 5.86 -2.73
C MET A 227 15.90 6.92 -2.59
N LYS A 228 15.89 7.62 -1.45
CA LYS A 228 16.93 8.56 -1.04
C LYS A 228 17.73 7.99 0.12
N LEU A 229 19.02 7.76 -0.12
CA LEU A 229 19.94 7.20 0.87
C LEU A 229 20.29 8.22 1.95
N SER A 230 20.65 7.76 3.15
CA SER A 230 21.26 8.60 4.20
C SER A 230 22.77 8.72 4.09
N SER A 231 23.40 7.77 3.42
CA SER A 231 24.85 7.69 3.24
C SER A 231 25.16 7.02 1.90
N HIS A 232 26.42 7.12 1.47
CA HIS A 232 26.92 6.37 0.31
C HIS A 232 27.66 5.07 0.73
N THR A 233 27.55 4.70 2.00
CA THR A 233 28.30 3.59 2.61
C THR A 233 27.49 2.29 2.60
N GLU A 234 28.17 1.14 2.72
CA GLU A 234 27.52 -0.18 2.65
C GLU A 234 26.66 -0.51 3.88
N ASP A 235 26.75 0.27 4.95
CA ASP A 235 25.91 0.15 6.15
C ASP A 235 24.42 0.36 5.85
N ILE A 236 24.09 1.03 4.74
CA ILE A 236 22.71 1.21 4.30
C ILE A 236 22.08 -0.04 3.67
N LEU A 237 22.88 -1.08 3.42
CA LEU A 237 22.45 -2.25 2.66
C LEU A 237 21.20 -2.95 3.23
N PRO A 238 21.06 -3.18 4.56
CA PRO A 238 19.84 -3.73 5.15
C PRO A 238 18.59 -2.90 4.83
N TRP A 239 18.66 -1.58 5.04
CA TRP A 239 17.60 -0.63 4.73
C TRP A 239 17.27 -0.66 3.24
N LEU A 240 18.29 -0.63 2.37
CA LEU A 240 18.12 -0.59 0.91
C LEU A 240 17.43 -1.85 0.38
N VAL A 241 17.84 -3.04 0.84
CA VAL A 241 17.26 -4.33 0.44
C VAL A 241 15.81 -4.44 0.90
N HIS A 242 15.55 -4.07 2.15
CA HIS A 242 14.21 -4.05 2.74
C HIS A 242 13.29 -3.08 1.99
N THR A 243 13.73 -1.82 1.86
CA THR A 243 12.93 -0.73 1.31
C THR A 243 12.63 -0.96 -0.17
N ALA A 244 13.60 -1.44 -0.95
CA ALA A 244 13.35 -1.81 -2.34
C ALA A 244 12.29 -2.92 -2.44
N ALA A 245 12.29 -3.88 -1.52
CA ALA A 245 11.28 -4.94 -1.48
C ALA A 245 9.90 -4.39 -1.09
N HIS A 246 9.82 -3.60 -0.01
CA HIS A 246 8.57 -2.98 0.46
C HIS A 246 7.91 -2.09 -0.60
N GLU A 247 8.68 -1.14 -1.15
CA GLU A 247 8.16 -0.22 -2.17
C GLU A 247 7.82 -0.93 -3.48
N THR A 248 8.45 -2.07 -3.75
CA THR A 248 8.06 -2.91 -4.90
C THR A 248 6.66 -3.51 -4.71
N SER A 249 6.35 -3.96 -3.49
CA SER A 249 5.03 -4.51 -3.16
C SER A 249 3.91 -3.51 -3.34
N HIS A 250 4.17 -2.22 -3.13
CA HIS A 250 3.20 -1.15 -3.36
C HIS A 250 2.72 -1.06 -4.82
N GLY A 251 3.40 -1.69 -5.77
CA GLY A 251 2.85 -1.96 -7.11
C GLY A 251 1.50 -2.68 -7.10
N TRP A 252 1.13 -3.39 -6.04
CA TRP A 252 -0.19 -4.05 -5.89
C TRP A 252 -1.10 -3.36 -4.88
N PHE A 253 -0.54 -2.69 -3.88
CA PHE A 253 -1.31 -2.13 -2.75
C PHE A 253 -1.62 -0.63 -2.87
N ASN A 254 -1.02 0.09 -3.82
CA ASN A 254 -1.09 1.55 -3.88
C ASN A 254 -2.29 2.09 -4.74
N HIS A 255 -3.26 1.26 -5.18
CA HIS A 255 -4.45 1.64 -5.99
C HIS A 255 -5.75 1.57 -5.18
N GLY A 256 -6.62 2.61 -5.23
CA GLY A 256 -8.02 2.58 -4.71
C GLY A 256 -8.17 2.37 -3.19
N MET A 257 -7.16 1.77 -2.58
CA MET A 257 -6.81 1.68 -1.17
C MET A 257 -6.11 2.94 -0.67
N LEU A 258 -5.97 3.98 -1.52
CA LEU A 258 -5.50 5.28 -1.07
C LEU A 258 -6.63 5.94 -0.25
N TYR A 259 -6.38 6.05 1.06
CA TYR A 259 -7.29 6.28 2.20
C TYR A 259 -7.97 5.04 2.82
N GLY A 260 -7.61 3.83 2.36
CA GLY A 260 -8.01 2.57 2.96
C GLY A 260 -6.96 2.10 3.97
N ASP A 261 -7.41 1.85 5.19
CA ASP A 261 -6.73 1.12 6.26
C ASP A 261 -5.20 0.89 6.11
N PHE A 262 -4.41 1.75 6.76
CA PHE A 262 -2.94 1.63 6.86
C PHE A 262 -2.49 0.21 7.29
N SER A 263 -3.29 -0.49 8.09
CA SER A 263 -3.00 -1.86 8.54
C SER A 263 -3.13 -2.93 7.47
N PHE A 264 -3.72 -2.60 6.33
CA PHE A 264 -3.70 -3.45 5.15
C PHE A 264 -2.70 -2.95 4.12
N GLN A 265 -2.74 -1.67 3.74
CA GLN A 265 -1.87 -1.17 2.65
C GLN A 265 -0.37 -1.33 2.97
N GLU A 266 0.13 -0.68 4.02
CA GLU A 266 1.56 -0.70 4.34
C GLU A 266 1.97 -2.06 4.90
N ALA A 267 1.14 -2.65 5.75
CA ALA A 267 1.47 -3.89 6.44
C ALA A 267 1.37 -5.16 5.56
N ALA A 268 0.47 -5.21 4.58
CA ALA A 268 0.46 -6.31 3.60
C ALA A 268 1.62 -6.17 2.61
N ALA A 269 1.95 -4.94 2.21
CA ALA A 269 3.13 -4.68 1.38
C ALA A 269 4.42 -5.17 2.07
N GLU A 270 4.57 -4.82 3.35
CA GLU A 270 5.67 -5.26 4.21
C GLU A 270 5.69 -6.79 4.33
N PHE A 271 4.56 -7.43 4.68
CA PHE A 271 4.50 -8.88 4.88
C PHE A 271 4.85 -9.64 3.60
N LEU A 272 4.24 -9.28 2.48
CA LEU A 272 4.44 -10.00 1.22
C LEU A 272 5.82 -9.73 0.61
N ALA A 273 6.40 -8.55 0.82
CA ALA A 273 7.80 -8.28 0.47
C ALA A 273 8.73 -9.24 1.22
N MET A 274 8.58 -9.30 2.54
CA MET A 274 9.40 -10.11 3.42
C MET A 274 9.22 -11.61 3.15
N LYS A 275 7.98 -12.06 2.93
CA LYS A 275 7.67 -13.43 2.50
C LYS A 275 8.29 -13.77 1.15
N ALA A 276 8.20 -12.89 0.16
CA ALA A 276 8.76 -13.13 -1.17
C ALA A 276 10.28 -13.29 -1.12
N LEU A 277 10.97 -12.44 -0.35
CA LEU A 277 12.41 -12.57 -0.13
C LEU A 277 12.75 -13.87 0.60
N HIS A 278 12.03 -14.22 1.66
CA HIS A 278 12.27 -15.47 2.39
C HIS A 278 12.16 -16.71 1.50
N ASP A 279 11.09 -16.79 0.71
CA ASP A 279 10.78 -17.98 -0.08
C ASP A 279 11.70 -18.14 -1.30
N ASN A 280 12.23 -17.04 -1.85
CA ASN A 280 12.95 -17.06 -3.12
C ASN A 280 14.42 -16.63 -3.01
N ASN A 281 14.83 -15.91 -1.96
CA ASN A 281 16.21 -15.49 -1.75
C ASN A 281 16.54 -15.26 -0.25
N PRO A 282 16.83 -16.34 0.49
CA PRO A 282 17.13 -16.28 1.92
C PRO A 282 18.31 -15.38 2.29
N ARG A 283 19.22 -15.10 1.34
CA ARG A 283 20.36 -14.20 1.56
C ARG A 283 19.90 -12.74 1.68
N LEU A 284 19.09 -12.26 0.74
CA LEU A 284 18.51 -10.91 0.79
C LEU A 284 17.56 -10.77 1.97
N TYR A 285 16.76 -11.81 2.23
CA TYR A 285 15.88 -11.84 3.39
C TYR A 285 16.64 -11.60 4.72
N ARG A 286 17.79 -12.25 4.95
CA ARG A 286 18.62 -12.02 6.15
C ARG A 286 19.10 -10.58 6.30
N LEU A 287 19.32 -9.86 5.19
CA LEU A 287 19.69 -8.45 5.23
C LEU A 287 18.47 -7.61 5.60
N ALA A 288 17.34 -7.82 4.92
CA ALA A 288 16.12 -7.05 5.14
C ALA A 288 15.56 -7.23 6.57
N VAL A 289 15.58 -8.46 7.10
CA VAL A 289 14.99 -8.76 8.41
C VAL A 289 15.74 -8.10 9.56
N ASN A 290 17.04 -7.85 9.42
CA ASN A 290 17.81 -7.14 10.46
C ASN A 290 17.25 -5.72 10.63
N TYR A 291 16.99 -5.02 9.53
CA TYR A 291 16.37 -3.70 9.57
C TYR A 291 14.92 -3.76 10.10
N LEU A 292 14.14 -4.77 9.69
CA LEU A 292 12.77 -4.97 10.20
C LEU A 292 12.72 -5.20 11.71
N ASN A 293 13.68 -5.93 12.28
CA ASN A 293 13.75 -6.15 13.72
C ASN A 293 13.97 -4.83 14.47
N ASP A 294 14.84 -3.96 13.97
CA ASP A 294 15.06 -2.63 14.56
C ASP A 294 13.77 -1.80 14.56
N MET A 295 13.00 -1.84 13.47
CA MET A 295 11.70 -1.14 13.35
C MET A 295 10.65 -1.68 14.33
N LEU A 296 10.66 -2.98 14.60
CA LEU A 296 9.77 -3.60 15.58
C LEU A 296 10.13 -3.24 17.01
N ASP A 297 11.42 -3.13 17.32
CA ASP A 297 11.89 -2.74 18.65
C ASP A 297 11.42 -1.31 19.01
N VAL A 298 11.34 -0.42 18.02
CA VAL A 298 10.80 0.94 18.19
C VAL A 298 9.27 1.04 18.01
N ASN A 299 8.57 -0.08 17.82
CA ASN A 299 7.11 -0.18 17.62
C ASN A 299 6.59 0.65 16.43
N GLU A 300 7.26 0.60 15.29
CA GLU A 300 6.75 1.20 14.06
C GLU A 300 5.44 0.52 13.60
N GLN A 301 4.43 1.33 13.30
CA GLN A 301 3.05 0.85 13.14
C GLN A 301 2.91 -0.16 11.99
N TYR A 302 3.53 0.07 10.83
CA TYR A 302 3.39 -0.84 9.68
C TYR A 302 4.08 -2.19 9.96
N SER A 303 5.23 -2.18 10.63
CA SER A 303 5.91 -3.39 11.10
C SER A 303 5.06 -4.17 12.13
N VAL A 304 4.36 -3.48 13.02
CA VAL A 304 3.43 -4.13 13.99
C VAL A 304 2.26 -4.80 13.27
N TRP A 305 1.63 -4.10 12.33
CA TRP A 305 0.48 -4.61 11.58
C TRP A 305 0.84 -5.68 10.54
N MET A 306 2.09 -5.71 10.07
CA MET A 306 2.62 -6.79 9.23
C MET A 306 2.37 -8.15 9.89
N ARG A 307 2.56 -8.24 11.21
CA ARG A 307 2.36 -9.49 11.98
C ARG A 307 0.92 -9.98 11.96
N VAL A 308 -0.05 -9.08 11.85
CA VAL A 308 -1.46 -9.45 11.70
C VAL A 308 -1.70 -10.08 10.34
N ASN A 309 -1.16 -9.49 9.27
CA ASN A 309 -1.25 -10.03 7.91
C ASN A 309 -0.56 -11.40 7.80
N ALA A 310 0.61 -11.55 8.41
CA ALA A 310 1.31 -12.83 8.53
C ALA A 310 0.49 -13.88 9.31
N ALA A 311 -0.25 -13.47 10.34
CA ALA A 311 -1.02 -14.38 11.18
C ALA A 311 -2.31 -14.83 10.49
N LEU A 312 -2.92 -13.94 9.70
CA LEU A 312 -4.03 -14.29 8.80
C LEU A 312 -3.58 -15.32 7.76
N TRP A 313 -2.42 -15.09 7.13
CA TRP A 313 -1.82 -16.05 6.20
C TRP A 313 -1.62 -17.43 6.84
N TYR A 314 -0.99 -17.48 8.02
CA TYR A 314 -0.77 -18.74 8.71
C TYR A 314 -2.08 -19.43 9.14
N ALA A 315 -3.05 -18.67 9.65
CA ALA A 315 -4.36 -19.21 10.03
C ALA A 315 -5.10 -19.81 8.83
N GLY A 316 -5.00 -19.20 7.65
CA GLY A 316 -5.54 -19.74 6.40
C GLY A 316 -4.93 -21.10 6.03
N ILE A 317 -3.60 -21.23 6.12
CA ILE A 317 -2.91 -22.50 5.88
C ILE A 317 -3.35 -23.55 6.91
N GLN A 318 -3.36 -23.20 8.20
CA GLN A 318 -3.70 -24.14 9.26
C GLN A 318 -5.16 -24.63 9.16
N ALA A 319 -6.10 -23.75 8.80
CA ALA A 319 -7.51 -24.09 8.72
C ALA A 319 -7.86 -24.91 7.46
N CYS A 320 -7.16 -24.66 6.34
CA CYS A 320 -7.62 -25.07 5.03
C CYS A 320 -6.56 -25.78 4.17
N ASP A 321 -5.34 -25.96 4.67
CA ASP A 321 -4.19 -26.56 3.98
C ASP A 321 -3.87 -25.91 2.63
N ARG A 322 -4.16 -24.60 2.51
CA ARG A 322 -3.88 -23.79 1.32
C ARG A 322 -3.72 -22.31 1.67
N ASP A 323 -3.17 -21.53 0.76
CA ASP A 323 -2.89 -20.11 0.95
C ASP A 323 -4.13 -19.22 0.73
N VAL A 324 -5.11 -19.35 1.64
CA VAL A 324 -6.37 -18.61 1.61
C VAL A 324 -6.13 -17.10 1.57
N TYR A 325 -5.16 -16.60 2.34
CA TYR A 325 -4.87 -15.16 2.39
C TYR A 325 -4.43 -14.61 1.03
N ILE A 326 -3.48 -15.25 0.36
CA ILE A 326 -3.04 -14.81 -0.97
C ILE A 326 -4.18 -14.91 -1.99
N ASP A 327 -4.99 -15.98 -1.95
CA ASP A 327 -6.14 -16.14 -2.83
C ASP A 327 -7.17 -15.00 -2.64
N THR A 328 -7.47 -14.65 -1.39
CA THR A 328 -8.37 -13.54 -1.05
C THR A 328 -7.80 -12.19 -1.50
N VAL A 329 -6.53 -11.91 -1.22
CA VAL A 329 -5.88 -10.65 -1.63
C VAL A 329 -5.86 -10.52 -3.15
N ARG A 330 -5.55 -11.60 -3.88
CA ARG A 330 -5.62 -11.65 -5.35
C ARG A 330 -7.02 -11.31 -5.85
N ARG A 331 -8.05 -11.90 -5.25
CA ARG A 331 -9.45 -11.65 -5.66
C ARG A 331 -9.85 -10.20 -5.43
N LEU A 332 -9.55 -9.66 -4.25
CA LEU A 332 -9.80 -8.25 -3.92
C LEU A 332 -9.06 -7.29 -4.86
N TYR A 333 -7.79 -7.59 -5.14
CA TYR A 333 -7.00 -6.84 -6.12
C TYR A 333 -7.63 -6.85 -7.51
N ASN A 334 -8.00 -8.02 -8.02
CA ASN A 334 -8.65 -8.18 -9.32
C ASN A 334 -9.99 -7.45 -9.41
N LEU A 335 -10.80 -7.51 -8.34
CA LEU A 335 -12.04 -6.75 -8.26
C LEU A 335 -11.75 -5.25 -8.37
N SER A 336 -10.80 -4.74 -7.58
CA SER A 336 -10.43 -3.32 -7.58
C SER A 336 -10.01 -2.80 -8.97
N ILE A 337 -9.21 -3.57 -9.72
CA ILE A 337 -8.74 -3.15 -11.05
C ILE A 337 -9.77 -3.35 -12.19
N THR A 338 -10.82 -4.16 -11.97
CA THR A 338 -11.84 -4.49 -12.99
C THR A 338 -13.12 -3.69 -12.85
N THR A 339 -13.63 -3.51 -11.63
CA THR A 339 -14.86 -2.74 -11.38
C THR A 339 -14.62 -1.23 -11.33
N GLY A 340 -13.34 -0.82 -11.31
CA GLY A 340 -12.93 0.57 -11.25
C GLY A 340 -12.85 1.10 -9.81
N LEU A 341 -12.53 2.40 -9.71
CA LEU A 341 -12.04 3.14 -8.53
C LEU A 341 -13.04 3.33 -7.36
N LYS A 342 -14.03 2.47 -7.13
CA LYS A 342 -15.17 2.85 -6.29
C LYS A 342 -15.05 2.65 -4.78
N ASP A 343 -14.28 1.69 -4.26
CA ASP A 343 -14.25 1.41 -2.82
C ASP A 343 -12.85 1.11 -2.26
N SER A 344 -12.57 1.66 -1.08
CA SER A 344 -11.36 1.38 -0.29
C SER A 344 -11.45 -0.01 0.34
N ILE A 345 -10.43 -0.85 0.15
CA ILE A 345 -10.32 -2.17 0.80
C ILE A 345 -9.62 -2.01 2.16
N SER A 346 -10.20 -2.58 3.21
CA SER A 346 -9.65 -2.63 4.56
C SER A 346 -9.19 -4.04 4.95
N LEU A 347 -8.44 -4.15 6.06
CA LEU A 347 -8.07 -5.46 6.61
C LEU A 347 -9.31 -6.29 7.00
N LEU A 348 -10.40 -5.62 7.40
CA LEU A 348 -11.66 -6.28 7.73
C LEU A 348 -12.32 -6.91 6.50
N ASP A 349 -12.21 -6.27 5.32
CA ASP A 349 -12.73 -6.83 4.08
C ASP A 349 -11.98 -8.11 3.68
N VAL A 350 -10.67 -8.14 3.93
CA VAL A 350 -9.84 -9.35 3.77
C VAL A 350 -10.32 -10.44 4.71
N ILE A 351 -10.42 -10.16 6.01
CA ILE A 351 -10.86 -11.13 7.03
C ILE A 351 -12.25 -11.68 6.70
N LYS A 352 -13.18 -10.77 6.37
CA LYS A 352 -14.55 -11.12 6.00
C LYS A 352 -14.58 -12.06 4.80
N MET A 353 -13.87 -11.72 3.73
CA MET A 353 -13.81 -12.56 2.53
C MET A 353 -13.11 -13.90 2.79
N MET A 354 -12.08 -13.92 3.64
CA MET A 354 -11.43 -15.17 4.07
C MET A 354 -12.40 -16.09 4.82
N VAL A 355 -13.29 -15.56 5.67
CA VAL A 355 -14.22 -16.38 6.47
C VAL A 355 -15.50 -16.75 5.71
N GLU A 356 -16.16 -15.78 5.08
CA GLU A 356 -17.52 -15.95 4.53
C GLU A 356 -17.58 -16.82 3.26
N GLU A 357 -16.47 -16.94 2.54
CA GLU A 357 -16.45 -17.66 1.25
C GLU A 357 -16.03 -19.13 1.38
N LEU A 358 -15.71 -19.59 2.59
CA LEU A 358 -15.21 -20.95 2.83
C LEU A 358 -16.30 -21.84 3.42
N GLN A 359 -16.42 -23.04 2.88
CA GLN A 359 -17.32 -24.06 3.40
C GLN A 359 -16.70 -24.74 4.64
N SER A 360 -17.57 -25.34 5.47
CA SER A 360 -17.17 -26.20 6.58
C SER A 360 -16.35 -27.41 6.08
N PRO A 361 -15.32 -27.86 6.81
CA PRO A 361 -14.88 -27.42 8.16
C PRO A 361 -13.86 -26.26 8.16
N CYS A 362 -13.40 -25.83 6.98
CA CYS A 362 -12.34 -24.84 6.84
C CYS A 362 -12.77 -23.44 7.30
N GLY A 363 -13.98 -22.99 6.92
CA GLY A 363 -14.52 -21.70 7.38
C GLY A 363 -14.66 -21.60 8.91
N GLU A 364 -15.22 -22.62 9.56
CA GLU A 364 -15.39 -22.67 11.02
C GLU A 364 -14.05 -22.67 11.78
N THR A 365 -13.08 -23.43 11.28
CA THR A 365 -11.73 -23.46 11.86
C THR A 365 -11.05 -22.10 11.75
N LEU A 366 -11.18 -21.45 10.60
CA LEU A 366 -10.61 -20.13 10.35
C LEU A 366 -11.26 -19.06 11.24
N GLU A 367 -12.59 -19.04 11.34
CA GLU A 367 -13.33 -18.12 12.22
C GLU A 367 -12.86 -18.22 13.68
N ALA A 368 -12.65 -19.44 14.18
CA ALA A 368 -12.11 -19.69 15.52
C ALA A 368 -10.67 -19.19 15.71
N LEU A 369 -9.88 -19.10 14.64
CA LEU A 369 -8.50 -18.62 14.66
C LEU A 369 -8.40 -17.09 14.56
N VAL A 370 -9.31 -16.42 13.84
CA VAL A 370 -9.27 -14.96 13.59
C VAL A 370 -9.20 -14.15 14.89
N GLY A 371 -9.94 -14.55 15.93
CA GLY A 371 -9.90 -13.89 17.24
C GLY A 371 -8.50 -13.90 17.86
N ARG A 372 -7.72 -14.99 17.68
CA ARG A 372 -6.33 -15.09 18.16
C ARG A 372 -5.35 -14.34 17.26
N VAL A 373 -5.62 -14.31 15.96
CA VAL A 373 -4.83 -13.54 14.98
C VAL A 373 -4.82 -12.05 15.31
N LEU A 374 -5.95 -11.48 15.73
CA LEU A 374 -6.03 -10.07 16.13
C LEU A 374 -5.21 -9.76 17.40
N ILE A 375 -4.95 -10.75 18.24
CA ILE A 375 -4.09 -10.61 19.43
C ILE A 375 -2.60 -10.60 19.03
N ALA A 376 -2.22 -11.12 17.86
CA ALA A 376 -0.82 -11.17 17.40
C ALA A 376 -0.16 -9.78 17.39
N ALA A 377 -0.91 -8.72 17.05
CA ALA A 377 -0.46 -7.32 17.12
C ALA A 377 0.09 -6.91 18.49
N SER A 378 -0.39 -7.53 19.58
CA SER A 378 -0.01 -7.24 20.96
C SER A 378 1.16 -8.07 21.50
N THR A 379 1.56 -9.12 20.78
CA THR A 379 2.66 -10.01 21.23
C THR A 379 4.01 -9.41 20.84
N ARG A 380 5.05 -9.51 21.68
CA ARG A 380 6.43 -9.05 21.36
C ARG A 380 7.33 -10.20 20.85
N SER A 381 6.74 -11.22 20.24
CA SER A 381 7.46 -12.46 19.86
C SER A 381 8.07 -12.37 18.46
N SER A 382 9.13 -13.15 18.22
CA SER A 382 10.12 -12.92 17.16
C SER A 382 10.37 -14.11 16.22
N THR A 383 9.42 -15.02 16.00
CA THR A 383 9.62 -16.16 15.07
C THR A 383 8.80 -16.03 13.79
N TRP A 384 9.45 -16.24 12.65
CA TRP A 384 8.98 -15.92 11.29
C TRP A 384 7.53 -16.30 10.93
N PRO A 385 6.74 -15.40 10.30
CA PRO A 385 6.94 -13.96 10.13
C PRO A 385 6.46 -13.24 11.41
N LEU A 386 7.28 -13.34 12.46
CA LEU A 386 7.19 -12.72 13.78
C LEU A 386 5.83 -12.92 14.48
N ILE A 387 5.39 -14.17 14.50
CA ILE A 387 4.25 -14.67 15.25
C ILE A 387 4.72 -15.84 16.11
N ASP A 388 4.30 -15.88 17.37
CA ASP A 388 4.39 -17.11 18.16
C ASP A 388 3.36 -18.12 17.67
N ILE A 389 3.77 -18.94 16.71
CA ILE A 389 2.94 -19.97 16.08
C ILE A 389 2.40 -20.98 17.11
N SER A 390 3.07 -21.15 18.25
CA SER A 390 2.61 -22.06 19.30
C SER A 390 1.23 -21.65 19.86
N SER A 391 0.94 -20.34 19.88
CA SER A 391 -0.33 -19.77 20.36
C SER A 391 -1.50 -19.92 19.39
N LEU A 392 -1.21 -20.10 18.09
CA LEU A 392 -2.21 -20.28 17.02
C LEU A 392 -2.57 -21.75 16.78
N SER A 393 -1.77 -22.70 17.28
CA SER A 393 -2.06 -24.13 17.13
C SER A 393 -3.38 -24.51 17.84
N VAL A 394 -4.31 -25.11 17.10
CA VAL A 394 -5.51 -25.76 17.64
C VAL A 394 -5.19 -27.23 17.74
N ASN A 395 -5.25 -27.77 18.95
CA ASN A 395 -5.18 -29.22 19.14
C ASN A 395 -6.44 -29.80 18.51
N LEU A 396 -6.33 -30.56 17.41
CA LEU A 396 -7.47 -31.12 16.65
C LEU A 396 -8.48 -31.89 17.54
N ARG A 397 -8.04 -32.39 18.70
CA ARG A 397 -8.90 -33.02 19.73
C ARG A 397 -9.87 -32.06 20.44
N THR A 398 -9.65 -30.75 20.39
CA THR A 398 -10.48 -29.75 21.08
C THR A 398 -11.66 -29.30 20.22
N MET A 399 -11.57 -29.39 18.88
CA MET A 399 -12.69 -29.09 17.98
C MET A 399 -13.78 -30.15 18.03
N THR A 400 -13.43 -31.43 18.20
CA THR A 400 -14.44 -32.51 18.38
C THR A 400 -15.22 -32.39 19.69
N ASN A 401 -14.71 -31.64 20.68
CA ASN A 401 -15.45 -31.33 21.91
C ASN A 401 -16.31 -30.05 21.80
N LEU A 402 -16.12 -29.23 20.76
CA LEU A 402 -16.95 -28.04 20.50
C LEU A 402 -18.18 -28.35 19.62
N THR A 403 -18.21 -29.50 18.95
CA THR A 403 -19.41 -30.04 18.28
C THR A 403 -20.33 -30.83 19.23
N GLY A 404 -19.94 -30.99 20.49
CA GLY A 404 -20.76 -31.62 21.52
C GLY A 404 -21.30 -30.58 22.48
N CYS A 405 -22.37 -29.86 22.10
CA CYS A 405 -23.14 -29.01 23.03
C CYS A 405 -23.52 -29.78 24.30
N PRO A 406 -23.05 -29.41 25.50
CA PRO A 406 -23.77 -29.68 26.73
C PRO A 406 -24.73 -28.52 26.96
N SER A 407 -25.97 -28.84 27.29
CA SER A 407 -27.05 -27.88 27.56
C SER A 407 -26.62 -26.76 28.51
N ARG A 408 -27.00 -25.53 28.12
CA ARG A 408 -26.89 -24.28 28.88
C ARG A 408 -27.41 -24.44 30.32
N ASP A 409 -26.53 -24.23 31.30
CA ASP A 409 -26.90 -23.53 32.53
C ASP A 409 -26.50 -22.05 32.36
N LEU A 410 -27.51 -21.23 32.09
CA LEU A 410 -27.39 -19.77 31.95
C LEU A 410 -27.07 -19.14 33.31
N VAL A 411 -25.84 -18.66 33.48
CA VAL A 411 -25.52 -17.70 34.54
C VAL A 411 -25.81 -16.30 34.01
N ASN A 412 -26.96 -15.73 34.42
CA ASN A 412 -27.34 -14.36 34.09
C ASN A 412 -26.50 -13.37 34.92
N TYR A 413 -25.77 -12.47 34.26
CA TYR A 413 -25.18 -11.29 34.89
C TYR A 413 -26.02 -10.06 34.54
N THR A 414 -26.49 -9.34 35.56
CA THR A 414 -27.14 -8.03 35.40
C THR A 414 -26.20 -6.96 35.94
N VAL A 415 -25.81 -6.01 35.09
CA VAL A 415 -25.02 -4.83 35.49
C VAL A 415 -26.00 -3.67 35.66
N GLN A 416 -26.20 -3.20 36.89
CA GLN A 416 -26.88 -1.93 37.13
C GLN A 416 -25.86 -0.77 37.13
N GLN A 417 -26.21 0.29 36.41
CA GLN A 417 -25.48 1.56 36.38
C GLN A 417 -25.24 2.07 37.81
N HIS A 418 -24.01 2.56 38.02
CA HIS A 418 -23.45 3.18 39.24
C HIS A 418 -22.53 2.27 40.06
N GLY A 419 -21.31 2.09 39.56
CA GLY A 419 -20.10 2.25 40.37
C GLY A 419 -19.75 1.24 41.47
N LYS A 420 -20.43 0.11 41.63
CA LYS A 420 -19.97 -0.99 42.51
C LYS A 420 -20.24 -2.36 41.89
N LEU A 421 -19.18 -3.16 41.74
CA LEU A 421 -19.22 -4.51 41.19
C LEU A 421 -19.33 -5.50 42.36
N ASN A 422 -20.52 -6.06 42.58
CA ASN A 422 -20.72 -7.15 43.53
C ASN A 422 -20.88 -8.46 42.77
N VAL A 423 -19.97 -9.41 43.01
CA VAL A 423 -20.07 -10.78 42.52
C VAL A 423 -20.73 -11.62 43.59
N THR A 424 -21.91 -12.18 43.31
CA THR A 424 -22.49 -13.27 44.11
C THR A 424 -22.42 -14.55 43.30
N THR A 425 -21.36 -15.33 43.50
CA THR A 425 -21.40 -16.77 43.27
C THR A 425 -22.10 -17.42 44.46
N GLY A 426 -22.96 -18.41 44.18
CA GLY A 426 -23.56 -19.24 45.22
C GLY A 426 -22.49 -19.81 46.16
N THR A 427 -22.76 -19.67 47.45
CA THR A 427 -21.97 -20.04 48.64
C THR A 427 -20.67 -19.25 48.90
N GLU A 428 -20.76 -18.46 49.98
CA GLU A 428 -19.74 -17.63 50.66
C GLU A 428 -19.40 -16.26 50.04
N LYS A 429 -20.00 -15.21 50.65
CA LYS A 429 -19.52 -13.82 50.55
C LYS A 429 -18.11 -13.72 51.15
N ARG A 430 -17.11 -13.35 50.35
CA ARG A 430 -15.85 -12.80 50.85
C ARG A 430 -15.63 -11.40 50.28
N GLU A 431 -15.54 -10.43 51.18
CA GLU A 431 -15.04 -9.10 50.88
C GLU A 431 -13.51 -9.15 50.78
N PHE A 432 -12.94 -8.54 49.73
CA PHE A 432 -11.49 -8.34 49.61
C PHE A 432 -11.16 -6.89 49.97
N PRO A 433 -10.27 -6.64 50.96
CA PRO A 433 -9.86 -5.28 51.29
C PRO A 433 -8.90 -4.69 50.25
N GLU A 434 -8.91 -3.37 50.14
CA GLU A 434 -7.98 -2.56 49.35
C GLU A 434 -6.52 -2.93 49.66
N ASN A 435 -5.70 -3.07 48.61
CA ASN A 435 -4.29 -3.51 48.65
C ASN A 435 -4.05 -4.99 49.03
N SER A 436 -4.91 -5.91 48.60
CA SER A 436 -4.66 -7.34 48.76
C SER A 436 -3.91 -7.96 47.57
N VAL A 437 -3.10 -9.00 47.87
CA VAL A 437 -2.39 -9.82 46.90
C VAL A 437 -3.22 -11.07 46.65
N ALA A 438 -3.76 -11.23 45.44
CA ALA A 438 -4.46 -12.45 45.06
C ALA A 438 -3.44 -13.50 44.60
N ARG A 439 -3.52 -14.70 45.17
CA ARG A 439 -2.66 -15.83 44.83
C ARG A 439 -3.43 -16.79 43.92
N HIS A 440 -2.98 -16.95 42.68
CA HIS A 440 -3.49 -17.96 41.78
C HIS A 440 -2.35 -18.94 41.45
N GLY A 441 -2.42 -20.15 42.01
CA GLY A 441 -1.29 -21.09 41.97
C GLY A 441 -0.07 -20.58 42.76
N LYS A 442 1.15 -20.68 42.20
CA LYS A 442 2.40 -20.26 42.86
C LYS A 442 2.75 -18.77 42.68
N SER A 443 1.93 -18.00 41.96
CA SER A 443 2.23 -16.61 41.61
C SER A 443 1.40 -15.62 42.42
N TYR A 444 1.97 -14.46 42.70
CA TYR A 444 1.34 -13.33 43.39
C TYR A 444 0.95 -12.26 42.36
N ILE A 445 -0.32 -11.83 42.37
CA ILE A 445 -0.81 -10.73 41.53
C ILE A 445 -1.00 -9.50 42.42
N HIS A 446 -0.27 -8.43 42.09
CA HIS A 446 -0.37 -7.14 42.76
C HIS A 446 -1.19 -6.17 41.91
N ILE A 447 -2.31 -5.69 42.46
CA ILE A 447 -3.11 -4.63 41.85
C ILE A 447 -2.61 -3.31 42.44
N ASN A 448 -2.08 -2.42 41.61
CA ASN A 448 -1.62 -1.10 42.05
C ASN A 448 -2.07 -0.01 41.04
N GLU A 449 -2.93 0.91 41.48
CA GLU A 449 -3.51 1.98 40.65
C GLU A 449 -2.52 3.09 40.24
N SER A 450 -1.28 3.07 40.70
CA SER A 450 -0.36 4.21 40.56
C SER A 450 0.39 4.35 39.21
N ARG A 451 0.00 3.66 38.12
CA ARG A 451 0.68 3.77 36.81
C ARG A 451 -0.16 4.15 35.60
N ILE A 452 -1.41 4.59 35.78
CA ILE A 452 -2.11 5.37 34.74
C ILE A 452 -1.67 6.83 34.87
N LYS A 453 -0.47 7.16 34.38
CA LYS A 453 -0.06 8.55 34.21
C LYS A 453 -0.60 9.07 32.87
N GLN A 454 -1.53 10.01 33.00
CA GLN A 454 -1.99 10.99 32.04
C GLN A 454 -0.92 11.40 31.02
N ILE A 455 -1.19 11.19 29.72
CA ILE A 455 -0.62 12.03 28.66
C ILE A 455 -1.53 13.26 28.61
N ALA A 456 -1.01 14.39 29.10
CA ALA A 456 -1.67 15.67 29.07
C ALA A 456 -1.82 16.16 27.62
N ILE A 457 -3.06 16.38 27.19
CA ILE A 457 -3.39 17.22 26.03
C ILE A 457 -3.19 18.66 26.49
N LYS A 458 -2.24 19.38 25.89
CA LYS A 458 -2.04 20.81 26.11
C LYS A 458 -2.51 21.58 24.89
N ASP A 459 -3.60 22.32 25.09
CA ASP A 459 -4.06 23.55 24.44
C ASP A 459 -3.95 23.68 22.91
N ILE A 460 -5.10 23.56 22.24
CA ILE A 460 -5.49 24.53 21.20
C ILE A 460 -6.85 25.10 21.60
N ASN A 461 -6.82 26.31 22.15
CA ASN A 461 -7.98 27.14 22.46
C ASN A 461 -8.74 27.51 21.18
N SER A 462 -10.00 27.06 21.14
CA SER A 462 -11.22 27.79 20.79
C SER A 462 -11.16 29.02 19.85
N SER A 463 -11.89 28.96 18.74
CA SER A 463 -13.17 29.69 18.58
C SER A 463 -13.78 29.45 17.19
N GLY A 464 -15.02 28.93 17.11
CA GLY A 464 -15.80 28.95 15.86
C GLY A 464 -16.85 27.84 15.67
N TYR A 465 -18.01 28.04 16.31
CA TYR A 465 -19.37 27.52 16.07
C TYR A 465 -19.68 26.32 15.14
N TYR A 466 -20.52 25.43 15.70
CA TYR A 466 -21.15 24.23 15.15
C TYR A 466 -22.04 24.44 13.90
N GLY A 467 -22.07 23.40 13.04
CA GLY A 467 -23.16 23.15 12.10
C GLY A 467 -23.07 21.76 11.43
N ASN A 468 -23.91 20.83 11.89
CA ASN A 468 -24.29 19.55 11.25
C ASN A 468 -23.23 18.45 11.06
N VAL A 469 -22.89 17.74 12.16
CA VAL A 469 -22.35 16.37 12.08
C VAL A 469 -23.47 15.38 12.36
N ARG A 470 -24.18 14.99 11.30
CA ARG A 470 -25.15 13.88 11.33
C ARG A 470 -24.90 13.00 10.11
N LEU A 471 -23.74 12.34 10.08
CA LEU A 471 -23.37 11.31 9.08
C LEU A 471 -22.03 10.61 9.42
N ILE A 472 -21.76 10.28 10.69
CA ILE A 472 -20.65 9.39 11.08
C ILE A 472 -21.06 8.57 12.32
N ALA A 473 -22.15 7.80 12.21
CA ALA A 473 -22.57 6.87 13.27
C ALA A 473 -22.81 5.46 12.73
N ASP A 474 -23.32 5.31 11.50
CA ASP A 474 -23.73 4.01 10.95
C ASP A 474 -22.57 3.02 10.66
N ARG A 475 -21.31 3.46 10.60
CA ARG A 475 -20.15 2.55 10.45
C ARG A 475 -19.52 2.09 11.78
N TYR A 476 -19.82 2.76 12.89
CA TYR A 476 -19.30 2.37 14.22
C TYR A 476 -20.19 1.31 14.89
N GLU A 477 -21.48 1.29 14.58
CA GLU A 477 -22.38 0.23 15.06
C GLU A 477 -22.05 -1.14 14.44
N GLN A 478 -21.55 -1.22 13.20
CA GLN A 478 -21.22 -2.51 12.59
C GLN A 478 -20.03 -3.21 13.26
N ILE A 479 -19.03 -2.47 13.74
CA ILE A 479 -17.91 -3.02 14.51
C ILE A 479 -18.39 -3.53 15.87
N LEU A 480 -19.30 -2.80 16.51
CA LEU A 480 -19.89 -3.18 17.79
C LEU A 480 -20.79 -4.42 17.65
N TRP A 481 -21.60 -4.50 16.58
CA TRP A 481 -22.50 -5.63 16.34
C TRP A 481 -21.78 -6.87 15.81
N PHE A 482 -20.69 -6.74 15.06
CA PHE A 482 -19.86 -7.90 14.66
C PHE A 482 -19.20 -8.54 15.90
N LEU A 483 -18.73 -7.73 16.85
CA LEU A 483 -18.16 -8.20 18.12
C LEU A 483 -19.21 -8.78 19.09
N ILE A 484 -20.45 -8.29 19.03
CA ILE A 484 -21.58 -8.82 19.82
C ILE A 484 -22.17 -10.10 19.18
N GLY A 485 -22.13 -10.24 17.86
CA GLY A 485 -22.60 -11.41 17.12
C GLY A 485 -21.72 -12.67 17.27
N LEU A 486 -20.45 -12.50 17.64
CA LEU A 486 -19.47 -13.59 17.78
C LEU A 486 -19.38 -14.23 19.19
N GLY A 487 -20.29 -13.91 20.11
CA GLY A 487 -20.46 -14.72 21.33
C GLY A 487 -19.27 -14.81 22.30
N PHE A 488 -18.34 -13.85 22.28
CA PHE A 488 -17.22 -13.78 23.22
C PHE A 488 -17.35 -12.58 24.16
N GLY A 489 -18.04 -12.79 25.28
CA GLY A 489 -18.09 -11.84 26.39
C GLY A 489 -16.81 -11.86 27.22
N VAL A 490 -15.71 -11.30 26.71
CA VAL A 490 -14.58 -10.77 27.52
C VAL A 490 -14.00 -9.57 26.78
N ILE A 491 -14.24 -8.37 27.32
CA ILE A 491 -13.83 -7.09 26.75
C ILE A 491 -12.35 -6.82 27.11
N PHE A 492 -11.46 -6.84 26.12
CA PHE A 492 -10.32 -5.93 26.08
C PHE A 492 -10.63 -4.85 25.05
N SER A 493 -10.93 -3.64 25.50
CA SER A 493 -11.13 -2.50 24.62
C SER A 493 -9.80 -2.07 24.02
N ILE A 494 -9.50 -2.51 22.79
CA ILE A 494 -8.52 -1.82 21.94
C ILE A 494 -9.27 -0.69 21.23
N VAL A 495 -9.10 0.53 21.73
CA VAL A 495 -9.63 1.72 21.05
C VAL A 495 -8.71 2.05 19.88
N ILE A 496 -9.14 1.71 18.66
CA ILE A 496 -8.49 2.16 17.42
C ILE A 496 -8.92 3.60 17.17
N VAL A 497 -8.05 4.57 17.47
CA VAL A 497 -8.25 5.96 17.07
C VAL A 497 -7.58 6.16 15.71
N SER A 498 -8.35 6.04 14.63
CA SER A 498 -7.94 6.57 13.32
C SER A 498 -8.26 8.07 13.30
N LYS A 499 -7.23 8.92 13.40
CA LYS A 499 -7.38 10.34 13.12
C LYS A 499 -7.50 10.53 11.60
N ARG A 500 -8.73 10.77 11.12
CA ARG A 500 -8.95 11.41 9.81
C ARG A 500 -8.51 12.87 9.91
N TYR A 501 -7.57 13.28 9.06
CA TYR A 501 -7.47 14.70 8.70
C TYR A 501 -8.49 14.94 7.58
N ILE A 502 -9.42 15.87 7.84
CA ILE A 502 -10.40 16.39 6.87
C ILE A 502 -9.71 17.41 5.98
#